data_AF-A0AAW6ZF31-F1
#
_entry.id   AF-A0AAW6ZF31-F1
#
_cell.length_a   1.000
_cell.length_b   1.000
_cell.length_c   1.000
_cell.angle_alpha   90.00
_cell.angle_beta   90.00
_cell.angle_gamma   90.00
#
_symmetry.space_group_name_H-M   'P 1'
#
loop_
_entity.id
_entity.type
_entity.pdbx_description
1 polymer ?
#
loop_
_entity_poly.entity_id
_entity_poly.type
_entity_poly.pdbx_seq_one_letter_code
_entity_poly.pdbx_strand_id
1 'polypeptide(L)'
;MVGLNRTTIIPPGWERHHRPVAVSTMTGLCRVIRPGQPGGYPDFEDGPETVLVETVCRVQQQNRPGRVNAEGQLVDSRDYLVTIPANAWPTGTVVNDAGPILVVDGYLPGHAGDPDLVGRHLRVEQVLHGTLRFERDLYCTVDLTETGGAV
;
A
#
# COMPACT_ATOMS: atom_id res chain seq x y z
N MET A 1 -5.09 -13.33 43.26
CA MET A 1 -5.35 -12.84 41.89
C MET A 1 -6.68 -13.43 41.46
N VAL A 2 -7.77 -12.65 41.52
CA VAL A 2 -9.08 -13.13 41.07
C VAL A 2 -9.06 -13.08 39.54
N GLY A 3 -8.94 -14.24 38.90
CA GLY A 3 -8.98 -14.34 37.44
C GLY A 3 -10.36 -13.94 36.93
N LEU A 4 -10.39 -13.05 35.93
CA LEU A 4 -11.61 -12.73 35.19
C LEU A 4 -12.00 -13.96 34.36
N ASN A 5 -12.79 -14.86 34.95
CA ASN A 5 -13.28 -16.05 34.27
C ASN A 5 -14.21 -15.63 33.11
N ARG A 6 -13.80 -15.94 31.87
CA ARG A 6 -14.58 -15.79 30.63
C ARG A 6 -14.91 -14.36 30.18
N THR A 7 -14.12 -13.36 30.56
CA THR A 7 -14.27 -12.04 29.94
C THR A 7 -13.70 -12.07 28.52
N THR A 8 -14.58 -11.97 27.52
CA THR A 8 -14.16 -11.77 26.13
C THR A 8 -13.42 -10.43 26.03
N ILE A 9 -12.12 -10.48 25.76
CA ILE A 9 -11.26 -9.28 25.62
C ILE A 9 -11.65 -8.47 24.37
N ILE A 10 -12.14 -9.15 23.33
CA ILE A 10 -12.50 -8.55 22.03
C ILE A 10 -14.02 -8.63 21.85
N PRO A 11 -14.78 -7.63 22.30
CA PRO A 11 -16.24 -7.63 22.20
C PRO A 11 -16.72 -7.46 20.75
N PRO A 12 -18.01 -7.76 20.45
CA PRO A 12 -18.62 -7.39 19.18
C PRO A 12 -18.46 -5.90 18.88
N GLY A 13 -18.17 -5.56 17.62
CA GLY A 13 -17.97 -4.17 17.19
C GLY A 13 -16.59 -3.58 17.52
N TRP A 14 -15.67 -4.37 18.11
CA TRP A 14 -14.30 -3.94 18.42
C TRP A 14 -13.59 -3.29 17.23
N GLU A 15 -13.68 -3.89 16.04
CA GLU A 15 -13.07 -3.34 14.82
C GLU A 15 -13.63 -1.98 14.44
N ARG A 16 -14.96 -1.83 14.49
CA ARG A 16 -15.64 -0.58 14.15
C ARG A 16 -15.21 0.55 15.09
N HIS A 17 -15.05 0.23 16.38
CA HIS A 17 -14.65 1.20 17.39
C HIS A 17 -13.19 1.67 17.20
N HIS A 18 -12.29 0.79 16.77
CA HIS A 18 -10.86 1.11 16.64
C HIS A 18 -10.45 1.70 15.28
N ARG A 19 -11.27 1.49 14.22
CA ARG A 19 -11.01 2.03 12.88
C ARG A 19 -10.66 3.54 12.88
N PRO A 20 -11.39 4.44 13.57
CA PRO A 20 -11.05 5.86 13.57
C PRO A 20 -9.66 6.14 14.17
N VAL A 21 -9.27 5.41 15.22
CA VAL A 21 -7.95 5.55 15.84
C VAL A 21 -6.86 5.06 14.89
N ALA A 22 -7.06 3.93 14.22
CA ALA A 22 -6.14 3.44 13.19
C ALA A 22 -5.97 4.49 12.06
N VAL A 23 -7.07 5.02 11.54
CA VAL A 23 -7.08 6.05 10.49
C VAL A 23 -6.36 7.33 10.93
N SER A 24 -6.45 7.74 12.19
CA SER A 24 -5.72 8.93 12.67
C SER A 24 -4.19 8.80 12.64
N THR A 25 -3.65 7.60 12.44
CA THR A 25 -2.21 7.39 12.24
C THR A 25 -1.77 7.51 10.78
N MET A 26 -2.73 7.67 9.85
CA MET A 26 -2.50 7.73 8.41
C MET A 26 -2.37 9.19 7.99
N THR A 27 -1.13 9.61 7.70
CA THR A 27 -0.79 11.01 7.43
C THR A 27 -0.35 11.26 5.99
N GLY A 28 -0.08 10.20 5.22
CA GLY A 28 0.20 10.28 3.79
C GLY A 28 -1.09 10.44 2.98
N LEU A 29 -1.00 11.20 1.90
CA LEU A 29 -2.01 11.26 0.84
C LEU A 29 -1.59 10.28 -0.25
N CYS A 30 -2.48 9.35 -0.59
CA CYS A 30 -2.18 8.29 -1.53
C CYS A 30 -3.30 8.08 -2.55
N ARG A 31 -2.91 7.67 -3.74
CA ARG A 31 -3.82 7.13 -4.76
C ARG A 31 -3.42 5.71 -5.14
N VAL A 32 -4.40 4.84 -5.28
CA VAL A 32 -4.20 3.51 -5.89
C VAL A 32 -4.62 3.62 -7.35
N ILE A 33 -3.72 3.29 -8.25
CA ILE A 33 -3.93 3.34 -9.68
C ILE A 33 -3.88 1.93 -10.28
N ARG A 34 -4.58 1.76 -11.39
CA ARG A 34 -4.29 0.70 -12.36
C ARG A 34 -3.36 1.30 -13.42
N PRO A 35 -2.19 0.70 -13.67
CA PRO A 35 -1.32 1.17 -14.74
C PRO A 35 -2.04 1.10 -16.09
N GLY A 36 -1.63 1.97 -17.00
CA GLY A 36 -2.00 1.91 -18.41
C GLY A 36 -1.76 0.51 -18.98
N GLN A 37 -2.61 0.07 -19.90
CA GLN A 37 -2.28 -1.12 -20.69
C GLN A 37 -1.21 -0.74 -21.70
N PRO A 38 -0.18 -1.60 -21.91
CA PRO A 38 0.80 -1.36 -22.94
C PRO A 38 0.15 -1.15 -24.30
N GLY A 39 0.65 -0.17 -25.06
CA GLY A 39 0.24 0.03 -26.44
C GLY A 39 0.50 -1.21 -27.30
N GLY A 40 -0.23 -1.34 -28.40
CA GLY A 40 -0.11 -2.45 -29.34
C GLY A 40 -0.03 -1.95 -30.77
N TYR A 41 0.64 -2.70 -31.65
CA TYR A 41 0.85 -2.28 -33.04
C TYR A 41 -0.47 -1.82 -33.72
N PRO A 42 -0.47 -0.67 -34.44
CA PRO A 42 0.68 0.19 -34.74
C PRO A 42 1.03 1.23 -33.66
N ASP A 43 0.18 1.41 -32.66
CA ASP A 43 0.26 2.46 -31.66
C ASP A 43 0.82 1.91 -30.34
N PHE A 44 2.12 2.09 -30.14
CA PHE A 44 2.85 1.60 -28.97
C PHE A 44 2.74 2.50 -27.74
N GLU A 45 1.88 3.52 -27.75
CA GLU A 45 1.66 4.38 -26.58
C GLU A 45 0.85 3.65 -25.52
N ASP A 46 1.31 3.73 -24.27
CA ASP A 46 0.58 3.18 -23.15
C ASP A 46 -0.77 3.87 -22.98
N GLY A 47 -1.79 3.09 -22.67
CA GLY A 47 -3.09 3.63 -22.29
C GLY A 47 -3.00 4.50 -21.03
N PRO A 48 -3.97 5.38 -20.79
CA PRO A 48 -3.95 6.21 -19.60
C PRO A 48 -4.07 5.37 -18.32
N GLU A 49 -3.36 5.79 -17.27
CA GLU A 49 -3.57 5.26 -15.92
C GLU A 49 -5.00 5.53 -15.44
N THR A 50 -5.56 4.62 -14.64
CA THR A 50 -6.87 4.81 -14.02
C THR A 50 -6.73 4.89 -12.51
N VAL A 51 -7.20 5.98 -11.90
CA VAL A 51 -7.30 6.08 -10.44
C VAL A 51 -8.44 5.19 -9.93
N LEU A 52 -8.09 4.20 -9.09
CA LEU A 52 -9.05 3.29 -8.49
C LEU A 52 -9.60 3.82 -7.16
N VAL A 53 -8.76 4.49 -6.36
CA VAL A 53 -9.15 5.15 -5.12
C VAL A 53 -8.13 6.21 -4.71
N GLU A 54 -8.61 7.33 -4.17
CA GLU A 54 -7.82 8.32 -3.43
C GLU A 54 -8.11 8.16 -1.94
N THR A 55 -7.07 8.15 -1.11
CA THR A 55 -7.22 7.87 0.33
C THR A 55 -6.04 8.39 1.15
N VAL A 56 -6.13 8.24 2.46
CA VAL A 56 -5.00 8.45 3.37
C VAL A 56 -4.26 7.14 3.60
N CYS A 57 -2.97 7.22 3.89
CA CYS A 57 -2.12 6.05 4.05
C CYS A 57 -1.08 6.26 5.15
N ARG A 58 -0.56 5.15 5.67
CA ARG A 58 0.69 5.09 6.43
C ARG A 58 1.63 4.14 5.69
N VAL A 59 2.83 4.61 5.38
CA VAL A 59 3.85 3.84 4.66
C VAL A 59 5.01 3.58 5.60
N GLN A 60 5.44 2.33 5.71
CA GLN A 60 6.59 1.94 6.52
C GLN A 60 7.50 1.00 5.72
N GLN A 61 8.74 1.45 5.45
CA GLN A 61 9.75 0.57 4.86
C GLN A 61 10.05 -0.58 5.83
N GLN A 62 10.05 -1.80 5.31
CA GLN A 62 10.41 -3.01 6.05
C GLN A 62 11.89 -3.32 5.77
N ASN A 63 12.66 -3.57 6.83
CA ASN A 63 14.05 -3.98 6.68
C ASN A 63 14.11 -5.48 6.37
N ARG A 64 14.57 -5.83 5.17
CA ARG A 64 14.89 -7.21 4.78
C ARG A 64 16.24 -7.26 4.08
N PRO A 65 17.04 -8.33 4.29
CA PRO A 65 18.25 -8.54 3.50
C PRO A 65 17.89 -8.60 2.02
N GLY A 66 18.74 -8.02 1.16
CA GLY A 66 18.50 -7.85 -0.27
C GLY A 66 18.03 -9.14 -0.96
N ARG A 67 17.10 -9.02 -1.88
CA ARG A 67 16.58 -10.15 -2.66
C ARG A 67 17.52 -10.44 -3.82
N VAL A 68 17.66 -11.72 -4.14
CA VAL A 68 18.38 -12.19 -5.31
C VAL A 68 17.33 -12.67 -6.32
N ASN A 69 17.40 -12.24 -7.58
CA ASN A 69 16.51 -12.76 -8.62
C ASN A 69 16.87 -14.23 -8.95
N ALA A 70 16.06 -14.85 -9.82
CA ALA A 70 16.26 -16.23 -10.27
C ALA A 70 17.63 -16.46 -10.96
N GLU A 71 18.30 -15.40 -11.40
CA GLU A 71 19.58 -15.41 -12.12
C GLU A 71 20.78 -15.13 -11.20
N GLY A 72 20.56 -14.96 -9.89
CA GLY A 72 21.63 -14.68 -8.93
C GLY A 72 22.01 -13.20 -8.82
N GLN A 73 21.31 -12.30 -9.51
CA GLN A 73 21.53 -10.87 -9.45
C GLN A 73 20.82 -10.26 -8.23
N LEU A 74 21.53 -9.42 -7.48
CA LEU A 74 20.95 -8.59 -6.43
C LEU A 74 19.92 -7.65 -7.06
N VAL A 75 18.65 -7.83 -6.71
CA VAL A 75 17.61 -6.86 -7.00
C VAL A 75 17.54 -5.94 -5.80
N ASP A 76 17.90 -4.68 -6.01
CA ASP A 76 17.73 -3.66 -4.98
C ASP A 76 16.24 -3.29 -4.95
N SER A 77 15.42 -4.17 -4.39
CA SER A 77 13.99 -3.93 -4.18
C SER A 77 13.78 -3.52 -2.73
N ARG A 78 13.00 -2.46 -2.49
CA ARG A 78 12.58 -2.09 -1.15
C ARG A 78 11.17 -2.57 -0.87
N ASP A 79 11.01 -3.20 0.29
CA ASP A 79 9.74 -3.69 0.78
C ASP A 79 9.06 -2.62 1.65
N TYR A 80 7.76 -2.43 1.47
CA TYR A 80 6.94 -1.50 2.23
C TYR A 80 5.70 -2.21 2.77
N LEU A 81 5.36 -1.90 4.02
CA LEU A 81 4.02 -2.11 4.55
C LEU A 81 3.25 -0.80 4.36
N VAL A 82 2.21 -0.84 3.54
CA VAL A 82 1.30 0.30 3.34
C VAL A 82 -0.03 -0.02 3.96
N THR A 83 -0.45 0.83 4.88
CA THR A 83 -1.73 0.72 5.58
C THR A 83 -2.67 1.81 5.08
N ILE A 84 -3.89 1.45 4.68
CA ILE A 84 -4.97 2.36 4.29
C ILE A 84 -6.25 2.09 5.12
N PRO A 85 -7.28 2.96 5.09
CA PRO A 85 -8.53 2.70 5.80
C PRO A 85 -9.13 1.35 5.42
N ALA A 86 -9.71 0.65 6.40
CA ALA A 86 -10.16 -0.75 6.26
C ALA A 86 -11.10 -1.02 5.06
N ASN A 87 -11.80 0.01 4.58
CA ASN A 87 -12.78 -0.07 3.50
C ASN A 87 -12.35 0.70 2.25
N ALA A 88 -11.14 1.27 2.21
CA ALA A 88 -10.66 2.06 1.08
C ALA A 88 -10.18 1.18 -0.09
N TRP A 89 -9.77 -0.06 0.16
CA TRP A 89 -9.35 -0.95 -0.92
C TRP A 89 -10.50 -1.30 -1.85
N PRO A 90 -10.39 -1.03 -3.17
CA PRO A 90 -11.48 -1.27 -4.10
C PRO A 90 -11.78 -2.76 -4.24
N THR A 91 -13.05 -3.13 -4.11
CA THR A 91 -13.52 -4.52 -4.28
C THR A 91 -13.22 -5.02 -5.70
N GLY A 92 -12.75 -6.26 -5.82
CA GLY A 92 -12.46 -6.88 -7.12
C GLY A 92 -11.11 -6.47 -7.73
N THR A 93 -10.31 -5.66 -7.03
CA THR A 93 -8.94 -5.37 -7.47
C THR A 93 -8.10 -6.64 -7.42
N VAL A 94 -7.59 -7.05 -8.59
CA VAL A 94 -6.68 -8.19 -8.74
C VAL A 94 -5.25 -7.71 -8.51
N VAL A 95 -4.50 -8.45 -7.70
CA VAL A 95 -3.08 -8.19 -7.45
C VAL A 95 -2.26 -9.23 -8.21
N ASN A 96 -1.46 -8.78 -9.18
CA ASN A 96 -0.60 -9.57 -10.07
C ASN A 96 0.53 -8.67 -10.63
N ASP A 97 1.30 -9.16 -11.59
CA ASP A 97 2.43 -8.42 -12.18
C ASP A 97 2.02 -7.14 -12.95
N ALA A 98 0.76 -7.05 -13.41
CA ALA A 98 0.15 -5.84 -13.97
C ALA A 98 -0.77 -5.14 -12.95
N GLY A 99 -0.56 -5.46 -11.68
CA GLY A 99 -1.44 -5.12 -10.57
C GLY A 99 -1.45 -3.64 -10.23
N PRO A 100 -2.25 -3.27 -9.22
CA PRO A 100 -2.37 -1.89 -8.79
C PRO A 100 -1.04 -1.34 -8.24
N ILE A 101 -0.82 -0.07 -8.50
CA ILE A 101 0.30 0.70 -7.95
C ILE A 101 -0.29 1.69 -6.94
N LEU A 102 0.36 1.82 -5.80
CA LEU A 102 0.04 2.87 -4.82
C LEU A 102 1.07 3.99 -4.97
N VAL A 103 0.59 5.21 -5.21
CA VAL A 103 1.41 6.42 -5.34
C VAL A 103 1.19 7.28 -4.11
N VAL A 104 2.29 7.79 -3.54
CA VAL A 104 2.26 8.75 -2.42
C VAL A 104 2.33 10.15 -3.00
N ASP A 105 1.23 10.90 -2.96
CA ASP A 105 1.14 12.24 -3.56
C ASP A 105 1.64 13.33 -2.61
N GLY A 106 1.73 13.04 -1.31
CA GLY A 106 2.17 13.98 -0.30
C GLY A 106 1.70 13.61 1.10
N TYR A 107 1.48 14.64 1.93
CA TYR A 107 1.09 14.50 3.32
C TYR A 107 -0.05 15.44 3.69
N LEU A 108 -0.84 15.05 4.70
CA LEU A 108 -1.88 15.90 5.27
C LEU A 108 -1.28 17.22 5.83
N PRO A 109 -2.04 18.32 5.87
CA PRO A 109 -1.58 19.58 6.44
C PRO A 109 -1.02 19.43 7.85
N GLY A 110 0.17 20.00 8.09
CA GLY A 110 0.86 19.90 9.38
C GLY A 110 1.74 18.66 9.54
N HIS A 111 1.82 17.79 8.53
CA HIS A 111 2.71 16.63 8.51
C HIS A 111 3.81 16.81 7.46
N ALA A 112 5.07 16.59 7.85
CA ALA A 112 6.22 16.71 6.94
C ALA A 112 6.57 15.39 6.24
N GLY A 113 6.40 14.26 6.95
CA GLY A 113 6.74 12.93 6.44
C GLY A 113 8.19 12.79 5.96
N ASP A 114 8.45 11.76 5.16
CA ASP A 114 9.72 11.56 4.46
C ASP A 114 9.58 12.09 3.02
N PRO A 115 10.30 13.16 2.63
CA PRO A 115 10.22 13.70 1.26
C PRO A 115 10.56 12.67 0.18
N ASP A 116 11.40 11.69 0.50
CA ASP A 116 11.84 10.70 -0.48
C ASP A 116 10.73 9.73 -0.88
N LEU A 117 9.61 9.67 -0.14
CA LEU A 117 8.46 8.83 -0.49
C LEU A 117 7.52 9.49 -1.52
N VAL A 118 7.51 10.82 -1.62
CA VAL A 118 6.58 11.54 -2.49
C VAL A 118 6.89 11.23 -3.96
N GLY A 119 5.86 10.89 -4.73
CA GLY A 119 5.97 10.49 -6.12
C GLY A 119 6.47 9.05 -6.32
N ARG A 120 6.75 8.27 -5.25
CA ARG A 120 7.12 6.87 -5.42
C ARG A 120 5.93 6.03 -5.86
N HIS A 121 6.18 5.15 -6.83
CA HIS A 121 5.26 4.12 -7.29
C HIS A 121 5.54 2.83 -6.51
N LEU A 122 4.67 2.51 -5.54
CA LEU A 122 4.76 1.31 -4.72
C LEU A 122 3.88 0.23 -5.35
N ARG A 123 4.47 -0.76 -6.01
CA ARG A 123 3.72 -1.89 -6.59
C ARG A 123 3.08 -2.67 -5.47
N VAL A 124 1.77 -2.91 -5.53
CA VAL A 124 1.09 -3.76 -4.54
C VAL A 124 1.30 -5.21 -4.94
N GLU A 125 1.95 -5.97 -4.07
CA GLU A 125 2.27 -7.40 -4.27
C GLU A 125 1.26 -8.30 -3.57
N GLN A 126 0.72 -7.84 -2.44
CA GLN A 126 -0.22 -8.64 -1.67
C GLN A 126 -1.14 -7.76 -0.83
N VAL A 127 -2.42 -8.13 -0.76
CA VAL A 127 -3.33 -7.66 0.28
C VAL A 127 -3.19 -8.57 1.49
N LEU A 128 -2.83 -8.01 2.64
CA LEU A 128 -2.74 -8.79 3.87
C LEU A 128 -4.14 -8.96 4.48
N HIS A 129 -4.42 -10.18 4.96
CA HIS A 129 -5.71 -10.57 5.51
C HIS A 129 -5.55 -11.05 6.95
N GLY A 130 -6.53 -10.70 7.78
CA GLY A 130 -6.61 -11.14 9.17
C GLY A 130 -8.08 -11.32 9.59
N THR A 131 -8.29 -11.94 10.74
CA THR A 131 -9.62 -12.15 11.35
C THR A 131 -10.14 -10.91 12.06
N LEU A 132 -9.30 -9.89 12.24
CA LEU A 132 -9.66 -8.53 12.66
C LEU A 132 -9.08 -7.53 11.67
N ARG A 133 -9.89 -6.54 11.30
CA ARG A 133 -9.63 -5.53 10.28
C ARG A 133 -9.95 -4.13 10.81
N PHE A 134 -8.99 -3.57 11.54
CA PHE A 134 -8.95 -2.15 11.91
C PHE A 134 -8.55 -1.27 10.74
N GLU A 135 -7.69 -1.80 9.89
CA GLU A 135 -7.10 -1.16 8.73
C GLU A 135 -6.92 -2.18 7.61
N ARG A 136 -6.52 -1.72 6.44
CA ARG A 136 -6.17 -2.57 5.33
C ARG A 136 -4.68 -2.45 5.10
N ASP A 137 -3.99 -3.57 5.32
CA ASP A 137 -2.57 -3.67 5.08
C ASP A 137 -2.28 -4.24 3.70
N LEU A 138 -1.35 -3.59 3.01
CA LEU A 138 -0.85 -3.91 1.70
C LEU A 138 0.65 -4.13 1.84
N TYR A 139 1.14 -5.22 1.27
CA TYR A 139 2.55 -5.41 1.07
C TYR A 139 2.91 -4.89 -0.32
N CYS A 140 3.87 -3.97 -0.34
CA CYS A 140 4.28 -3.28 -1.54
C CYS A 140 5.80 -3.37 -1.76
N THR A 141 6.22 -3.24 -3.00
CA THR A 141 7.62 -3.24 -3.43
C THR A 141 7.90 -2.01 -4.27
N VAL A 142 9.17 -1.60 -4.27
CA VAL A 142 9.73 -0.64 -5.23
C VAL A 142 10.96 -1.29 -5.82
N ASP A 143 11.03 -1.35 -7.15
CA ASP A 143 12.27 -1.65 -7.85
C ASP A 143 13.11 -0.37 -7.91
N LEU A 144 14.32 -0.38 -7.35
CA LEU A 144 15.20 0.79 -7.35
C LEU A 144 15.92 1.00 -8.69
N THR A 145 15.77 0.09 -9.65
CA THR A 145 16.28 0.25 -11.02
C THR A 145 15.32 1.02 -11.93
N GLU A 146 14.03 1.11 -11.56
CA GLU A 146 13.08 2.00 -12.20
C GLU A 146 13.25 3.40 -11.60
N THR A 147 13.96 4.28 -12.32
CA THR A 147 13.86 5.73 -12.06
C THR A 147 12.40 6.12 -12.20
N GLY A 148 11.74 6.40 -11.07
CA GLY A 148 10.37 6.89 -11.02
C GLY A 148 10.18 8.05 -12.00
N GLY A 149 9.06 8.01 -12.71
CA GLY A 149 8.73 8.90 -13.82
C GLY A 149 9.13 10.34 -13.54
N ALA A 150 9.91 10.90 -14.46
CA ALA A 150 10.29 12.29 -14.45
C ALA A 150 9.04 13.18 -14.36
N VAL A 151 9.11 14.18 -13.50
CA VAL A 151 8.20 15.33 -13.46
C VAL A 151 8.40 16.19 -14.70
#